data_AF-A0A5S6QSP5-F1
#
_entry.id   AF-A0A5S6QSP5-F1
#
_cell.length_a   1.000
_cell.length_b   1.000
_cell.length_c   1.000
_cell.angle_alpha   90.00
_cell.angle_beta   90.00
_cell.angle_gamma   90.00
#
_symmetry.space_group_name_H-M   'P 1'
#
loop_
_entity.id
_entity.type
_entity.pdbx_description
1 polymer ?
#
loop_
_entity_poly.entity_id
_entity_poly.type
_entity_poly.pdbx_seq_one_letter_code
_entity_poly.pdbx_strand_id
1 'polypeptide(L)'
;MLAFPRIPVLPIISGMNPQSRRKFKDLCALCYNSLREWQNVSRKAWPVLERFANERVALLEDNHKQNVLAEMSAEDESSFELLRSSVDKFAALIQQLLTISNYLNGLIELLTSRSEASSSDMAVTKVSKVAEVVSDVLSTLKLDFECKRSIVSEIGAADNKDLVITYLAMWLHEPCIPDSSFSYPFLLLSSIASVEN
;
A
#
# COMPACT_ATOMS: atom_id res chain seq x y z
N MET A 1 4.28 17.29 33.54
CA MET A 1 5.14 16.19 33.04
C MET A 1 4.22 15.01 32.78
N LEU A 2 3.74 14.85 31.55
CA LEU A 2 2.72 13.84 31.21
C LEU A 2 3.42 12.49 30.99
N ALA A 3 3.06 11.50 31.80
CA ALA A 3 3.53 10.13 31.67
C ALA A 3 2.89 9.49 30.45
N PHE A 4 3.70 9.09 29.46
CA PHE A 4 3.24 8.21 28.39
C PHE A 4 2.84 6.85 28.98
N PRO A 5 1.70 6.27 28.58
CA PRO A 5 1.33 4.93 29.02
C PRO A 5 2.35 3.94 28.48
N ARG A 6 2.94 3.14 29.39
CA ARG A 6 3.80 2.00 29.03
C ARG A 6 2.96 1.03 28.20
N ILE A 7 3.30 0.90 26.92
CA ILE A 7 2.72 -0.10 26.02
C ILE A 7 3.07 -1.49 26.59
N PRO A 8 2.09 -2.40 26.77
CA PRO A 8 2.39 -3.75 27.20
C PRO A 8 3.25 -4.44 26.14
N VAL A 9 4.47 -4.84 26.51
CA VAL A 9 5.30 -5.72 25.69
C VAL A 9 4.53 -7.02 25.53
N LEU A 10 4.07 -7.33 24.31
CA LEU A 10 3.32 -8.55 24.02
C LEU A 10 4.19 -9.76 24.40
N PRO A 11 3.70 -10.70 25.23
CA PRO A 11 4.49 -11.84 25.65
C PRO A 11 4.86 -12.69 24.43
N ILE A 12 6.02 -13.35 24.53
CA ILE A 12 6.55 -14.33 23.59
C ILE A 12 5.40 -15.20 23.05
N ILE A 13 5.38 -15.47 21.73
CA ILE A 13 4.38 -16.31 21.08
C ILE A 13 4.54 -17.77 21.54
N SER A 14 4.15 -18.07 22.78
CA SER A 14 4.03 -19.41 23.33
C SER A 14 2.86 -20.10 22.63
N GLY A 15 3.14 -21.23 21.98
CA GLY A 15 2.18 -21.97 21.15
C GLY A 15 2.71 -22.29 19.74
N MET A 16 3.65 -21.50 19.20
CA MET A 16 4.34 -21.80 17.94
C MET A 16 5.71 -22.44 18.18
N ASN A 17 6.05 -23.42 17.33
CA ASN A 17 7.42 -23.89 17.21
C ASN A 17 8.34 -22.75 16.71
N PRO A 18 9.67 -22.83 16.93
CA PRO A 18 10.59 -21.75 16.58
C PRO A 18 10.59 -21.36 15.09
N GLN A 19 10.41 -22.33 14.18
CA GLN A 19 10.41 -22.10 12.74
C GLN A 19 9.17 -21.32 12.29
N SER A 20 7.98 -21.73 12.74
CA SER A 20 6.72 -21.02 12.46
C SER A 20 6.72 -19.61 13.03
N ARG A 21 7.28 -19.43 14.23
CA ARG A 21 7.42 -18.10 14.86
C ARG A 21 8.33 -17.17 14.05
N ARG A 22 9.46 -17.67 13.57
CA ARG A 22 10.38 -16.91 12.71
C ARG A 22 9.69 -16.55 11.39
N LYS A 23 9.06 -17.52 10.72
CA LYS A 23 8.33 -17.27 9.47
C LYS A 23 7.22 -16.22 9.64
N PHE A 24 6.49 -16.26 10.75
CA PHE A 24 5.47 -15.25 11.05
C PHE A 24 6.07 -13.84 11.21
N LYS A 25 7.20 -13.70 11.92
CA LYS A 25 7.92 -12.42 12.02
C LYS A 25 8.40 -11.93 10.66
N ASP A 26 8.97 -12.81 9.85
CA ASP A 26 9.46 -12.48 8.51
C ASP A 26 8.31 -11.98 7.62
N LEU A 27 7.13 -12.61 7.69
CA LEU A 27 5.92 -12.15 6.98
C LEU A 27 5.47 -10.77 7.47
N CYS A 28 5.51 -10.49 8.76
CA CYS A 28 5.17 -9.17 9.30
C CYS A 28 6.14 -8.09 8.79
N ALA A 29 7.44 -8.38 8.79
CA ALA A 29 8.47 -7.46 8.29
C ALA A 29 8.33 -7.22 6.77
N LEU A 30 8.05 -8.27 5.99
CA LEU A 30 7.78 -8.14 4.56
C LEU A 30 6.54 -7.27 4.31
N CYS A 31 5.45 -7.49 5.04
CA CYS A 31 4.25 -6.67 4.93
C CYS A 31 4.55 -5.20 5.24
N TYR A 32 5.24 -4.93 6.36
CA TYR A 32 5.64 -3.57 6.73
C TYR A 32 6.43 -2.87 5.61
N ASN A 33 7.41 -3.58 5.03
CA ASN A 33 8.22 -3.06 3.95
C ASN A 33 7.41 -2.81 2.67
N SER A 34 6.48 -3.70 2.30
CA SER A 34 5.60 -3.49 1.14
C SER A 34 4.70 -2.26 1.31
N LEU A 35 4.12 -2.05 2.50
CA LEU A 35 3.30 -0.87 2.78
C LEU A 35 4.12 0.43 2.74
N ARG A 36 5.34 0.40 3.28
CA ARG A 36 6.25 1.55 3.22
C ARG A 36 6.67 1.86 1.79
N GLU A 37 6.93 0.82 0.99
CA GLU A 37 7.30 1.00 -0.41
C GLU A 37 6.13 1.52 -1.24
N TRP A 38 4.89 1.11 -0.95
CA TRP A 38 3.70 1.71 -1.56
C TRP A 38 3.70 3.24 -1.41
N GLN A 39 3.85 3.74 -0.18
CA GLN A 39 3.91 5.18 0.10
C GLN A 39 5.09 5.85 -0.60
N ASN A 40 6.23 5.16 -0.71
CA ASN A 40 7.41 5.66 -1.39
C ASN A 40 7.19 5.80 -2.91
N VAL A 41 6.59 4.80 -3.56
CA VAL A 41 6.24 4.86 -4.99
C VAL A 41 5.23 5.97 -5.24
N SER A 42 4.17 6.07 -4.42
CA SER A 42 3.16 7.14 -4.51
C SER A 42 3.79 8.53 -4.43
N ARG A 43 4.66 8.76 -3.44
CA ARG A 43 5.36 10.04 -3.24
C ARG A 43 6.31 10.39 -4.38
N LYS A 44 6.99 9.40 -4.98
CA LYS A 44 7.93 9.62 -6.09
C LYS A 44 7.23 9.91 -7.41
N ALA A 45 6.05 9.33 -7.63
CA ALA A 45 5.25 9.58 -8.82
C ALA A 45 4.57 10.95 -8.80
N TRP A 46 4.26 11.48 -7.60
CA TRP A 46 3.52 12.75 -7.46
C TRP A 46 4.11 13.93 -8.24
N PRO A 47 5.40 14.30 -8.10
CA PRO A 47 5.93 15.48 -8.81
C PRO A 47 5.84 15.36 -10.33
N VAL A 48 5.94 14.15 -10.84
CA VAL A 48 5.85 13.87 -12.27
C VAL A 48 4.40 14.01 -12.75
N LEU A 49 3.46 13.44 -11.99
CA LEU A 49 2.02 13.56 -12.28
C LEU A 49 1.56 15.03 -12.20
N GLU A 50 1.97 15.75 -11.17
CA GLU A 50 1.68 17.17 -10.97
C GLU A 50 2.15 18.02 -12.15
N ARG A 51 3.36 17.77 -12.64
CA ARG A 51 3.88 18.47 -13.83
C ARG A 51 3.00 18.23 -15.06
N PHE A 52 2.69 16.98 -15.38
CA PHE A 52 1.84 16.65 -16.52
C PHE A 52 0.44 17.24 -16.42
N ALA A 53 -0.15 17.19 -15.23
CA ALA A 53 -1.44 17.79 -14.98
C ALA A 53 -1.42 19.30 -15.26
N ASN A 54 -0.41 20.01 -14.76
CA ASN A 54 -0.28 21.46 -14.95
C ASN A 54 -0.07 21.82 -16.43
N GLU A 55 0.75 21.07 -17.16
CA GLU A 55 0.92 21.24 -18.60
C GLU A 55 -0.40 21.01 -19.35
N ARG A 56 -1.15 19.97 -18.98
CA ARG A 56 -2.45 19.69 -19.59
C ARG A 56 -3.46 20.80 -19.29
N VAL A 57 -3.49 21.31 -18.06
CA VAL A 57 -4.36 22.43 -17.67
C VAL A 57 -4.03 23.68 -18.50
N ALA A 58 -2.76 24.04 -18.63
CA ALA A 58 -2.34 25.20 -19.42
C ALA A 58 -2.79 25.07 -20.90
N LEU A 59 -2.61 23.89 -21.49
CA LEU A 59 -3.07 23.61 -22.85
C LEU A 59 -4.60 23.76 -23.02
N LEU A 60 -5.37 23.37 -22.00
CA LEU A 60 -6.84 23.49 -22.03
C LEU A 60 -7.31 24.93 -21.84
N GLU A 61 -6.54 25.78 -21.15
CA GLU A 61 -6.84 27.21 -20.97
C GLU A 61 -6.53 28.04 -22.22
N ASP A 62 -5.48 27.70 -22.98
CA ASP A 62 -4.95 28.50 -24.09
C ASP A 62 -5.70 28.36 -25.44
N ASN A 63 -6.78 27.57 -25.52
CA ASN A 63 -7.45 27.14 -26.76
C ASN A 63 -7.63 28.20 -27.89
N HIS A 64 -6.63 28.32 -28.77
CA HIS A 64 -6.81 28.63 -30.18
C HIS A 64 -6.38 27.42 -31.02
N LYS A 65 -7.37 26.63 -31.44
CA LYS A 65 -7.35 25.66 -32.56
C LYS A 65 -5.99 25.00 -32.86
N GLN A 66 -5.77 23.79 -32.37
CA GLN A 66 -5.60 22.58 -33.20
C GLN A 66 -4.96 21.45 -32.40
N ASN A 67 -5.59 20.29 -32.53
CA ASN A 67 -5.01 19.09 -33.12
C ASN A 67 -3.51 18.84 -32.87
N VAL A 68 -3.27 17.67 -32.30
CA VAL A 68 -1.99 16.98 -32.18
C VAL A 68 -1.12 17.57 -31.09
N LEU A 69 -1.08 16.81 -29.97
CA LEU A 69 0.07 16.70 -29.07
C LEU A 69 1.33 17.14 -29.80
N ALA A 70 1.80 18.34 -29.48
CA ALA A 70 3.16 18.76 -29.84
C ALA A 70 4.08 17.58 -29.56
N GLU A 71 4.93 17.24 -30.54
CA GLU A 71 5.80 16.08 -30.53
C GLU A 71 6.30 15.79 -29.11
N MET A 72 5.83 14.67 -28.54
CA MET A 72 6.10 14.32 -27.15
C MET A 72 7.62 14.31 -26.97
N SER A 73 8.14 15.21 -26.14
CA SER A 73 9.58 15.35 -26.00
C SER A 73 10.15 14.07 -25.39
N ALA A 74 11.45 13.81 -25.61
CA ALA A 74 12.10 12.66 -24.97
C ALA A 74 12.01 12.70 -23.43
N GLU A 75 11.90 13.91 -22.86
CA GLU A 75 11.71 14.11 -21.43
C GLU A 75 10.30 13.70 -20.98
N ASP A 76 9.28 13.96 -21.81
CA ASP A 76 7.89 13.56 -21.54
C ASP A 76 7.70 12.05 -21.63
N GLU A 77 8.30 11.38 -22.63
CA GLU A 77 8.25 9.91 -22.69
C GLU A 77 8.91 9.26 -21.47
N SER A 78 10.08 9.76 -21.04
CA SER A 78 10.76 9.24 -19.85
C SER A 78 9.94 9.41 -18.57
N SER A 79 9.14 10.49 -18.51
CA SER A 79 8.31 10.83 -17.37
C SER A 79 7.02 10.01 -17.35
N PHE A 80 6.41 9.75 -18.52
CA PHE A 80 5.32 8.79 -18.63
C PHE A 80 5.77 7.36 -18.30
N GLU A 81 6.97 6.98 -18.71
CA GLU A 81 7.55 5.68 -18.37
C GLU A 81 7.73 5.51 -16.86
N LEU A 82 8.10 6.58 -16.14
CA LEU A 82 8.15 6.55 -14.68
C LEU A 82 6.76 6.32 -14.06
N LEU A 83 5.72 6.97 -14.57
CA LEU A 83 4.35 6.77 -14.10
C LEU A 83 3.85 5.34 -14.38
N ARG A 84 4.08 4.82 -15.59
CA ARG A 84 3.76 3.42 -15.95
C ARG A 84 4.50 2.43 -15.05
N SER A 85 5.81 2.61 -14.88
CA SER A 85 6.63 1.80 -13.97
C SER A 85 6.14 1.87 -12.51
N SER A 86 5.59 3.02 -12.09
CA SER A 86 5.01 3.17 -10.75
C SER A 86 3.73 2.36 -10.61
N VAL A 87 2.87 2.35 -11.64
CA VAL A 87 1.68 1.48 -11.69
C VAL A 87 2.07 0.00 -11.65
N ASP A 88 3.08 -0.42 -12.40
CA ASP A 88 3.57 -1.80 -12.37
C ASP A 88 4.10 -2.20 -10.98
N LYS A 89 4.81 -1.29 -10.30
CA LYS A 89 5.27 -1.50 -8.94
C LYS A 89 4.12 -1.63 -7.95
N PHE A 90 3.07 -0.82 -8.07
CA PHE A 90 1.87 -0.98 -7.24
C PHE A 90 1.22 -2.35 -7.45
N ALA A 91 1.08 -2.80 -8.70
CA ALA A 91 0.55 -4.12 -9.00
C ALA A 91 1.40 -5.23 -8.36
N ALA A 92 2.73 -5.14 -8.46
CA ALA A 92 3.65 -6.08 -7.83
C ALA A 92 3.53 -6.10 -6.30
N LEU A 93 3.39 -4.94 -5.66
CA LEU A 93 3.19 -4.83 -4.22
C LEU A 93 1.86 -5.45 -3.77
N ILE A 94 0.78 -5.28 -4.54
CA ILE A 94 -0.51 -5.96 -4.28
C ILE A 94 -0.36 -7.47 -4.35
N GLN A 95 0.35 -7.99 -5.36
CA GLN A 95 0.59 -9.43 -5.48
C GLN A 95 1.44 -9.97 -4.31
N GLN A 96 2.43 -9.20 -3.86
CA GLN A 96 3.23 -9.55 -2.69
C GLN A 96 2.39 -9.61 -1.42
N LEU A 97 1.53 -8.61 -1.18
CA LEU A 97 0.63 -8.58 -0.02
C LEU A 97 -0.41 -9.70 -0.07
N LEU A 98 -0.96 -10.02 -1.24
CA LEU A 98 -1.84 -11.17 -1.43
C LEU A 98 -1.13 -12.49 -1.07
N THR A 99 0.11 -12.65 -1.51
CA THR A 99 0.94 -13.81 -1.18
C THR A 99 1.17 -13.91 0.33
N ILE A 100 1.48 -12.80 1.00
CA ILE A 100 1.61 -12.74 2.46
C ILE A 100 0.30 -13.13 3.15
N SER A 101 -0.83 -12.58 2.72
CA SER A 101 -2.15 -12.92 3.25
C SER A 101 -2.45 -14.41 3.16
N ASN A 102 -2.15 -15.04 2.02
CA ASN A 102 -2.35 -16.48 1.83
C ASN A 102 -1.45 -17.30 2.77
N TYR A 103 -0.20 -16.88 2.97
CA TYR A 103 0.69 -17.55 3.94
C TYR A 103 0.20 -17.41 5.38
N LEU A 104 -0.35 -16.25 5.76
CA LEU A 104 -0.92 -16.04 7.09
C LEU A 104 -2.13 -16.95 7.31
N ASN A 105 -3.03 -17.06 6.33
CA ASN A 105 -4.18 -17.98 6.38
C ASN A 105 -3.74 -19.44 6.52
N GLY A 106 -2.74 -19.87 5.75
CA GLY A 106 -2.17 -21.21 5.89
C GLY A 106 -1.54 -21.46 7.27
N LEU A 107 -0.92 -20.44 7.89
CA LEU A 107 -0.43 -20.55 9.27
C LEU A 107 -1.58 -20.70 10.27
N ILE A 108 -2.68 -19.97 10.10
CA ILE A 108 -3.88 -20.09 10.95
C ILE A 108 -4.45 -21.50 10.88
N GLU A 109 -4.62 -22.05 9.69
CA GLU A 109 -5.14 -23.42 9.48
C GLU A 109 -4.23 -24.47 10.14
N LEU A 110 -2.92 -24.34 9.99
CA LEU A 110 -1.94 -25.25 10.60
C LEU A 110 -1.93 -25.17 12.13
N LEU A 111 -2.18 -24.00 12.71
CA LEU A 111 -2.23 -23.82 14.16
C LEU A 111 -3.57 -24.30 14.73
N THR A 112 -4.66 -24.08 14.00
CA THR A 112 -6.01 -24.52 14.37
C THR A 112 -6.11 -26.05 14.34
N SER A 113 -5.57 -26.69 13.31
CA SER A 113 -5.56 -28.17 13.17
C SER A 113 -4.71 -28.89 14.23
N ARG A 114 -3.80 -28.19 14.92
CA ARG A 114 -2.99 -28.73 16.03
C ARG A 114 -3.60 -28.48 17.41
N SER A 115 -4.75 -27.80 17.50
CA SER A 115 -5.29 -27.30 18.75
C SER A 115 -6.09 -28.36 19.51
N GLU A 116 -5.44 -29.05 20.46
CA GLU A 116 -6.11 -29.74 21.59
C GLU A 116 -5.86 -29.02 22.94
N ALA A 117 -5.14 -27.89 22.96
CA ALA A 117 -4.69 -27.22 24.19
C ALA A 117 -4.72 -25.68 24.13
N SER A 118 -4.94 -25.04 25.29
CA SER A 118 -5.14 -23.59 25.50
C SER A 118 -3.98 -22.67 25.08
N SER A 119 -2.76 -23.17 24.89
CA SER A 119 -1.62 -22.35 24.42
C SER A 119 -1.64 -22.13 22.90
N SER A 120 -2.29 -23.00 22.12
CA SER A 120 -2.48 -22.84 20.68
C SER A 120 -3.41 -21.67 20.37
N ASP A 121 -4.39 -21.43 21.24
CA ASP A 121 -5.45 -20.44 21.06
C ASP A 121 -4.92 -18.99 21.02
N MET A 122 -3.94 -18.67 21.88
CA MET A 122 -3.29 -17.35 21.87
C MET A 122 -2.41 -17.13 20.62
N ALA A 123 -1.77 -18.19 20.11
CA ALA A 123 -0.96 -18.11 18.90
C ALA A 123 -1.85 -17.90 17.66
N VAL A 124 -2.95 -18.66 17.54
CA VAL A 124 -3.97 -18.49 16.50
C VAL A 124 -4.50 -17.06 16.52
N THR A 125 -4.95 -16.58 17.68
CA THR A 125 -5.51 -15.22 17.85
C THR A 125 -4.55 -14.13 17.34
N LYS A 126 -3.25 -14.24 17.65
CA LYS A 126 -2.24 -13.26 17.19
C LYS A 126 -2.05 -13.28 15.67
N VAL A 127 -1.98 -14.46 15.05
CA VAL A 127 -1.81 -14.58 13.60
C VAL A 127 -3.08 -14.11 12.89
N SER A 128 -4.25 -14.51 13.37
CA SER A 128 -5.56 -14.08 12.85
C SER A 128 -5.68 -12.56 12.85
N LYS A 129 -5.27 -11.90 13.93
CA LYS A 129 -5.28 -10.44 14.01
C LYS A 129 -4.39 -9.77 12.96
N VAL A 130 -3.22 -10.33 12.68
CA VAL A 130 -2.35 -9.80 11.61
C VAL A 130 -2.96 -10.10 10.24
N ALA A 131 -3.51 -11.29 10.03
CA ALA A 131 -4.14 -11.67 8.76
C ALA A 131 -5.32 -10.76 8.41
N GLU A 132 -6.17 -10.46 9.39
CA GLU A 132 -7.29 -9.51 9.26
C GLU A 132 -6.78 -8.13 8.83
N VAL A 133 -5.82 -7.57 9.56
CA VAL A 133 -5.24 -6.25 9.24
C VAL A 133 -4.60 -6.23 7.85
N VAL A 134 -3.87 -7.28 7.47
CA VAL A 134 -3.28 -7.37 6.12
C VAL A 134 -4.37 -7.44 5.05
N SER A 135 -5.47 -8.16 5.31
CA SER A 135 -6.61 -8.27 4.39
C SER A 135 -7.31 -6.93 4.18
N ASP A 136 -7.58 -6.21 5.27
CA ASP A 136 -8.23 -4.89 5.23
C ASP A 136 -7.40 -3.88 4.42
N VAL A 137 -6.09 -3.83 4.69
CA VAL A 137 -5.18 -2.95 3.96
C VAL A 137 -5.10 -3.37 2.49
N LEU A 138 -5.00 -4.66 2.20
CA LEU A 138 -4.97 -5.15 0.82
C LEU A 138 -6.23 -4.76 0.04
N SER A 139 -7.41 -4.82 0.66
CA SER A 139 -8.67 -4.40 0.03
C SER A 139 -8.65 -2.90 -0.31
N THR A 140 -8.14 -2.10 0.61
CA THR A 140 -8.00 -0.64 0.48
C THR A 140 -7.02 -0.29 -0.65
N LEU A 141 -5.84 -0.91 -0.66
CA LEU A 141 -4.81 -0.64 -1.67
C LEU A 141 -5.23 -1.09 -3.07
N LYS A 142 -6.07 -2.11 -3.20
CA LYS A 142 -6.65 -2.47 -4.49
C LYS A 142 -7.55 -1.38 -5.05
N LEU A 143 -8.34 -0.71 -4.22
CA LEU A 143 -9.17 0.42 -4.67
C LEU A 143 -8.30 1.62 -5.07
N ASP A 144 -7.31 1.95 -4.24
CA ASP A 144 -6.35 3.02 -4.54
C ASP A 144 -5.54 2.73 -5.82
N PHE A 145 -5.12 1.48 -6.03
CA PHE A 145 -4.45 1.04 -7.25
C PHE A 145 -5.26 1.32 -8.50
N GLU A 146 -6.54 0.91 -8.50
CA GLU A 146 -7.43 1.08 -9.64
C GLU A 146 -7.58 2.57 -9.97
N CYS A 147 -7.76 3.41 -8.94
CA CYS A 147 -7.79 4.86 -9.09
C CYS A 147 -6.49 5.40 -9.72
N LYS A 148 -5.33 5.06 -9.15
CA LYS A 148 -4.01 5.51 -9.62
C LYS A 148 -3.71 5.04 -11.05
N ARG A 149 -4.10 3.81 -11.39
CA ARG A 149 -3.96 3.26 -12.75
C ARG A 149 -4.82 4.03 -13.75
N SER A 150 -6.09 4.29 -13.42
CA SER A 150 -6.98 5.08 -14.27
C SER A 150 -6.45 6.50 -14.49
N ILE A 151 -5.98 7.17 -13.43
CA ILE A 151 -5.37 8.51 -13.53
C ILE A 151 -4.21 8.51 -14.54
N VAL A 152 -3.26 7.58 -14.41
CA VAL A 152 -2.09 7.52 -15.30
C VAL A 152 -2.49 7.23 -16.75
N SER A 153 -3.55 6.44 -16.97
CA SER A 153 -4.04 6.10 -18.31
C SER A 153 -4.80 7.25 -18.98
N GLU A 154 -5.48 8.10 -18.21
CA GLU A 154 -6.47 9.05 -18.73
C GLU A 154 -5.97 10.51 -18.71
N ILE A 155 -5.01 10.85 -17.84
CA ILE A 155 -4.62 12.25 -17.60
C ILE A 155 -4.14 12.98 -18.86
N GLY A 156 -3.41 12.30 -19.76
CA GLY A 156 -2.94 12.89 -21.01
C GLY A 156 -4.07 13.14 -22.04
N ALA A 157 -5.16 12.38 -21.95
CA ALA A 157 -6.30 12.47 -22.85
C ALA A 157 -7.44 13.35 -22.30
N ALA A 158 -7.44 13.67 -21.01
CA ALA A 158 -8.47 14.45 -20.35
C ALA A 158 -8.70 15.79 -21.06
N ASP A 159 -9.92 16.06 -21.50
CA ASP A 159 -10.32 17.26 -22.27
C ASP A 159 -10.90 18.37 -21.38
N ASN A 160 -10.99 18.11 -20.07
CA ASN A 160 -11.58 18.99 -19.09
C ASN A 160 -10.58 19.29 -17.97
N LYS A 161 -10.33 20.58 -17.71
CA LYS A 161 -9.47 21.06 -16.62
C LYS A 161 -9.91 20.55 -15.25
N ASP A 162 -11.21 20.58 -14.98
CA ASP A 162 -11.76 20.15 -13.69
C ASP A 162 -11.49 18.65 -13.45
N LEU A 163 -11.50 17.84 -14.51
CA LEU A 163 -11.17 16.43 -14.46
C LEU A 163 -9.69 16.21 -14.14
N VAL A 164 -8.78 16.97 -14.77
CA VAL A 164 -7.34 16.91 -14.48
C VAL A 164 -7.04 17.29 -13.03
N ILE A 165 -7.67 18.36 -12.53
CA ILE A 165 -7.54 18.78 -11.12
C ILE A 165 -8.09 17.71 -10.18
N THR A 166 -9.21 17.09 -10.55
CA THR A 166 -9.83 16.01 -9.78
C THR A 166 -8.90 14.79 -9.69
N TYR A 167 -8.20 14.43 -10.76
CA TYR A 167 -7.18 13.37 -10.72
C TYR A 167 -6.01 13.70 -9.77
N LEU A 168 -5.52 14.94 -9.77
CA LEU A 168 -4.49 15.38 -8.82
C LEU A 168 -4.98 15.27 -7.38
N ALA A 169 -6.20 15.75 -7.11
CA ALA A 169 -6.79 15.66 -5.77
C ALA A 169 -6.94 14.20 -5.32
N MET A 170 -7.38 13.31 -6.20
CA MET A 170 -7.50 11.88 -5.90
C MET A 170 -6.13 11.23 -5.59
N TRP A 171 -5.08 11.56 -6.34
CA TRP A 171 -3.75 11.01 -6.06
C TRP A 171 -3.18 11.55 -4.74
N LEU A 172 -3.34 12.84 -4.47
CA LEU A 172 -2.74 13.51 -3.31
C LEU A 172 -3.44 13.14 -1.99
N HIS A 173 -4.77 13.12 -2.02
CA HIS A 173 -5.58 12.90 -0.82
C HIS A 173 -5.96 11.44 -0.60
N GLU A 174 -5.64 10.56 -1.55
CA GLU A 174 -5.84 9.11 -1.46
C GLU A 174 -7.23 8.74 -0.88
N PRO A 175 -8.35 9.24 -1.45
CA PRO A 175 -9.68 9.13 -0.84
C PRO A 175 -10.16 7.68 -0.70
N CYS A 176 -9.56 6.76 -1.46
CA CYS A 176 -9.79 5.32 -1.34
C CYS A 176 -9.12 4.70 -0.12
N ILE A 177 -8.26 5.43 0.59
CA ILE A 177 -7.51 5.00 1.77
C ILE A 177 -8.07 5.69 3.03
N PRO A 178 -8.76 4.95 3.91
CA PRO A 178 -9.13 5.47 5.23
C PRO A 178 -7.90 5.91 6.04
N ASP A 179 -8.04 6.97 6.85
CA ASP A 179 -6.95 7.50 7.70
C ASP A 179 -6.30 6.45 8.62
N SER A 180 -7.05 5.40 8.99
CA SER A 180 -6.59 4.30 9.84
C SER A 180 -5.77 3.23 9.09
N SER A 181 -5.82 3.19 7.76
CA SER A 181 -5.32 2.08 6.92
C SER A 181 -3.80 1.94 6.86
N PHE A 182 -3.04 2.89 7.42
CA PHE A 182 -1.59 2.76 7.55
C PHE A 182 -1.11 2.85 9.00
N SER A 183 -1.70 3.73 9.80
CA SER A 183 -1.27 3.98 11.19
C SER A 183 -1.32 2.71 12.05
N TYR A 184 -2.46 2.03 12.08
CA TYR A 184 -2.63 0.82 12.88
C TYR A 184 -1.80 -0.39 12.36
N PRO A 185 -1.80 -0.69 11.05
CA PRO A 185 -0.94 -1.74 10.50
C PRO A 185 0.54 -1.51 10.77
N PHE A 186 1.07 -0.30 10.59
CA PHE A 186 2.48 -0.04 10.85
C PHE A 186 2.85 -0.27 12.32
N LEU A 187 2.01 0.18 13.26
CA LEU A 187 2.22 -0.06 14.69
C LEU A 187 2.16 -1.55 15.04
N LEU A 188 1.16 -2.27 14.53
CA LEU A 188 1.01 -3.70 14.80
C LEU A 188 2.19 -4.50 14.24
N LEU A 189 2.53 -4.29 12.96
CA LEU A 189 3.58 -5.04 12.27
C LEU A 189 4.96 -4.75 12.86
N SER A 190 5.27 -3.49 13.15
CA SER A 190 6.52 -3.11 13.81
C SER A 190 6.60 -3.69 15.22
N SER A 191 5.52 -3.66 16.00
CA SER A 191 5.53 -4.23 17.35
C SER A 191 5.84 -5.73 17.37
N ILE A 192 5.42 -6.48 16.34
CA ILE A 192 5.65 -7.93 16.22
C ILE A 192 7.04 -8.22 15.64
N ALA A 193 7.49 -7.42 14.66
CA ALA A 193 8.80 -7.55 14.05
C ALA A 193 9.94 -7.14 15.00
N SER A 194 9.72 -6.11 15.83
CA SER A 194 10.71 -5.56 16.77
C SER A 194 10.82 -6.32 18.10
N VAL A 195 10.10 -7.44 18.29
CA VAL A 195 10.32 -8.31 19.48
C VAL A 195 11.62 -9.10 19.31
N GLU A 196 12.77 -8.43 19.43
CA GLU A 196 14.07 -9.04 19.69
C GLU A 196 14.74 -8.37 20.89
N ASN A 197 14.55 -8.97 22.06
CA ASN A 197 15.60 -9.54 22.93
C ASN A 197 14.94 -10.22 24.14
#